data_AF-A0A1G5EIX0-F1
#
_entry.id   AF-A0A1G5EIX0-F1
#
_cell.length_a   1.000
_cell.length_b   1.000
_cell.length_c   1.000
_cell.angle_alpha   90.00
_cell.angle_beta   90.00
_cell.angle_gamma   90.00
#
_symmetry.space_group_name_H-M   'P 1'
#
loop_
_entity.id
_entity.type
_entity.pdbx_description
1 polymer ?
#
loop_
_entity_poly.entity_id
_entity_poly.type
_entity_poly.pdbx_seq_one_letter_code
_entity_poly.pdbx_strand_id
1 'polypeptide(L)'
;MTGDSPVVHGFPHLDTVRSAITALYRRMSYEGVRSYAPSLVPADAAFSDQDDLHLGAQRVARAMVQHLHLPDARMIVAFRAMEHAGSVELAAGPEYFIELNDRFRTHRRDIGAALSHEVMHVLLHRLGLEFPGTRDNEILTDTAATYLGAGWLLLDAFREDGTSSQKLGYLTPEEFGYVLAKRAFAFDEDPSPWFTSPQAYEAFAAGRARAEQDARQPPLTAAGWAGRRRYAKVRRYAQDHPGTTAAPVPGVPYAFEAGPDGLRVSFACPTCLQRIRVAVRGRVRVRCALCRTVLDCDT
;
A
#
# COMPACT_ATOMS: atom_id res chain seq x y z
N MET A 1 -16.07 9.39 -1.68
CA MET A 1 -16.39 8.03 -2.20
C MET A 1 -17.88 7.95 -2.55
N THR A 2 -18.24 7.87 -3.83
CA THR A 2 -19.64 7.70 -4.28
C THR A 2 -19.93 6.21 -4.52
N GLY A 3 -21.03 5.69 -3.95
CA GLY A 3 -21.61 4.41 -4.39
C GLY A 3 -22.22 4.57 -5.80
N ASP A 4 -22.21 3.50 -6.60
CA ASP A 4 -22.81 3.32 -7.95
C ASP A 4 -21.93 3.51 -9.21
N SER A 5 -20.63 3.75 -9.12
CA SER A 5 -19.76 3.60 -10.30
C SER A 5 -19.23 2.17 -10.42
N PRO A 6 -19.18 1.57 -11.63
CA PRO A 6 -18.65 0.22 -11.82
C PRO A 6 -17.23 0.10 -11.26
N VAL A 7 -16.94 -1.03 -10.64
CA VAL A 7 -15.66 -1.28 -9.99
C VAL A 7 -14.58 -1.26 -11.06
N VAL A 8 -13.58 -0.40 -10.85
CA VAL A 8 -12.36 -0.42 -11.67
C VAL A 8 -11.46 -1.53 -11.16
N HIS A 9 -11.12 -2.46 -12.04
CA HIS A 9 -10.19 -3.56 -11.77
C HIS A 9 -8.79 -3.31 -12.33
N GLY A 10 -7.82 -4.07 -11.84
CA GLY A 10 -6.45 -4.06 -12.29
C GLY A 10 -5.60 -3.06 -11.50
N PHE A 11 -4.59 -2.48 -12.14
CA PHE A 11 -3.55 -1.68 -11.47
C PHE A 11 -3.41 -0.23 -12.02
N PRO A 12 -4.50 0.54 -12.19
CA PRO A 12 -4.45 1.85 -12.84
C PRO A 12 -3.68 2.93 -12.06
N HIS A 13 -3.54 2.78 -10.75
CA HIS A 13 -2.89 3.71 -9.82
C HIS A 13 -1.56 3.19 -9.27
N LEU A 14 -1.03 2.09 -9.83
CA LEU A 14 0.14 1.40 -9.29
C LEU A 14 1.36 2.31 -9.08
N ASP A 15 1.57 3.28 -9.96
CA ASP A 15 2.70 4.20 -9.83
C ASP A 15 2.53 5.15 -8.64
N THR A 16 1.30 5.60 -8.35
CA THR A 16 0.97 6.37 -7.14
C THR A 16 1.12 5.51 -5.89
N VAL A 17 0.63 4.26 -5.91
CA VAL A 17 0.79 3.28 -4.81
C VAL A 17 2.28 3.04 -4.49
N ARG A 18 3.10 2.80 -5.52
CA ARG A 18 4.55 2.60 -5.36
C ARG A 18 5.25 3.84 -4.81
N SER A 19 4.80 5.02 -5.24
CA SER A 19 5.28 6.30 -4.72
C SER A 19 4.90 6.46 -3.25
N ALA A 20 3.68 6.10 -2.85
CA ALA A 20 3.20 6.14 -1.47
C ALA A 20 4.00 5.21 -0.55
N ILE A 21 4.28 3.96 -0.95
CA ILE A 21 5.16 3.05 -0.19
C ILE A 21 6.55 3.68 -0.01
N THR A 22 7.12 4.25 -1.07
CA THR A 22 8.44 4.91 -0.98
C THR A 22 8.40 6.09 -0.01
N ALA A 23 7.37 6.92 -0.09
CA ALA A 23 7.19 8.11 0.74
C ALA A 23 7.02 7.74 2.22
N LEU A 24 6.28 6.66 2.50
CA LEU A 24 6.10 6.12 3.85
C LEU A 24 7.44 5.72 4.48
N TYR A 25 8.25 4.91 3.79
CA TYR A 25 9.59 4.55 4.27
C TYR A 25 10.51 5.76 4.44
N ARG A 26 10.44 6.76 3.54
CA ARG A 26 11.23 7.99 3.68
C ARG A 26 10.83 8.78 4.91
N ARG A 27 9.52 8.85 5.19
CA ARG A 27 9.02 9.66 6.29
C ARG A 27 9.23 9.02 7.64
N MET A 28 9.01 7.71 7.74
CA MET A 28 9.05 6.97 9.01
C MET A 28 10.39 6.27 9.28
N SER A 29 11.28 6.18 8.28
CA SER A 29 12.46 5.31 8.26
C SER A 29 12.12 3.81 8.26
N TYR A 30 13.14 2.98 8.05
CA TYR A 30 12.99 1.52 8.17
C TYR A 30 12.47 1.09 9.55
N GLU A 31 13.06 1.61 10.64
CA GLU A 31 12.67 1.19 12.00
C GLU A 31 11.24 1.62 12.33
N GLY A 32 10.84 2.82 11.91
CA GLY A 32 9.48 3.31 12.15
C GLY A 32 8.43 2.56 11.34
N VAL A 33 8.74 2.04 10.15
CA VAL A 33 7.83 1.11 9.46
C VAL A 33 7.81 -0.24 10.18
N ARG A 34 8.97 -0.74 10.62
CA ARG A 34 9.11 -2.03 11.29
C ARG A 34 8.43 -2.10 12.66
N SER A 35 8.14 -0.99 13.32
CA SER A 35 7.34 -0.98 14.55
C SER A 35 5.89 -1.43 14.33
N TYR A 36 5.40 -1.43 13.09
CA TYR A 36 4.06 -1.92 12.71
C TYR A 36 4.10 -3.38 12.24
N ALA A 37 4.95 -4.20 12.86
CA ALA A 37 5.08 -5.60 12.49
C ALA A 37 3.79 -6.41 12.73
N PRO A 38 3.10 -6.27 13.87
CA PRO A 38 1.77 -6.83 14.03
C PRO A 38 0.77 -6.07 13.15
N SER A 39 -0.09 -6.78 12.42
CA SER A 39 -1.31 -6.19 11.87
C SER A 39 -2.38 -6.05 12.95
N LEU A 40 -3.36 -5.17 12.74
CA LEU A 40 -4.53 -5.09 13.59
C LEU A 40 -5.25 -6.45 13.57
N VAL A 41 -5.43 -7.07 14.73
CA VAL A 41 -6.00 -8.43 14.78
C VAL A 41 -7.51 -8.40 14.53
N PRO A 42 -8.07 -9.45 13.89
CA PRO A 42 -9.52 -9.49 13.60
C PRO A 42 -10.41 -9.35 14.83
N ALA A 43 -9.98 -9.85 15.99
CA ALA A 43 -10.74 -9.76 17.23
C ALA A 43 -10.97 -8.30 17.68
N ASP A 44 -9.99 -7.42 17.46
CA ASP A 44 -10.07 -6.02 17.85
C ASP A 44 -10.94 -5.19 16.89
N ALA A 45 -11.08 -5.66 15.65
CA ALA A 45 -11.96 -5.07 14.63
C ALA A 45 -13.35 -5.72 14.58
N ALA A 46 -13.57 -6.83 15.30
CA ALA A 46 -14.83 -7.56 15.28
C ALA A 46 -15.97 -6.70 15.80
N PHE A 47 -17.05 -6.62 15.01
CA PHE A 47 -18.23 -5.85 15.34
C PHE A 47 -19.49 -6.53 14.80
N SER A 48 -20.32 -7.00 15.73
CA SER A 48 -21.56 -7.71 15.42
C SER A 48 -22.79 -6.81 15.50
N ASP A 49 -23.91 -7.30 14.97
CA ASP A 49 -25.21 -6.63 15.09
C ASP A 49 -25.78 -6.65 16.51
N GLN A 50 -25.22 -7.48 17.41
CA GLN A 50 -25.61 -7.56 18.82
C GLN A 50 -24.92 -6.51 19.71
N ASP A 51 -23.78 -5.98 19.27
CA ASP A 51 -23.07 -4.92 19.98
C ASP A 51 -23.90 -3.62 19.99
N ASP A 52 -23.66 -2.74 20.97
CA ASP A 52 -24.16 -1.36 20.86
C ASP A 52 -23.42 -0.64 19.73
N LEU A 53 -24.18 0.07 18.88
CA LEU A 53 -23.63 0.69 17.67
C LEU A 53 -22.52 1.72 17.99
N HIS A 54 -22.75 2.59 18.97
CA HIS A 54 -21.81 3.67 19.27
C HIS A 54 -20.63 3.17 20.09
N LEU A 55 -20.88 2.35 21.11
CA LEU A 55 -19.81 1.78 21.94
C LEU A 55 -18.93 0.80 21.14
N GLY A 56 -19.53 0.01 20.25
CA GLY A 56 -18.79 -0.89 19.36
C GLY A 56 -17.91 -0.12 18.37
N ALA A 57 -18.45 0.92 17.72
CA ALA A 57 -17.66 1.74 16.80
C ALA A 57 -16.52 2.48 17.51
N GLN A 58 -16.75 3.02 18.71
CA GLN A 58 -15.72 3.68 19.52
C GLN A 58 -14.64 2.69 20.00
N ARG A 59 -15.01 1.45 20.32
CA ARG A 59 -14.07 0.38 20.67
C ARG A 59 -13.12 0.08 19.50
N VAL A 60 -13.68 -0.12 18.30
CA VAL A 60 -12.89 -0.39 17.09
C VAL A 60 -12.01 0.82 16.74
N ALA A 61 -12.53 2.05 16.87
CA ALA A 61 -11.76 3.28 16.64
C ALA A 61 -10.57 3.39 17.61
N ARG A 62 -10.77 3.06 18.90
CA ARG A 62 -9.69 3.05 19.88
C ARG A 62 -8.63 2.01 19.55
N ALA A 63 -9.04 0.80 19.16
CA ALA A 63 -8.10 -0.23 18.73
C ALA A 63 -7.27 0.23 17.52
N MET A 64 -7.89 0.93 16.57
CA MET A 64 -7.20 1.53 15.42
C MET A 64 -6.18 2.60 15.83
N VAL A 65 -6.57 3.51 16.73
CA VAL A 65 -5.68 4.56 17.28
C VAL A 65 -4.48 3.95 17.99
N GLN A 66 -4.71 2.92 18.82
CA GLN A 66 -3.65 2.19 19.51
C GLN A 66 -2.72 1.46 18.53
N HIS A 67 -3.27 0.75 17.55
CA HIS A 67 -2.52 0.10 16.47
C HIS A 67 -1.64 1.10 15.70
N LEU A 68 -2.17 2.30 15.46
CA LEU A 68 -1.44 3.36 14.75
C LEU A 68 -0.43 4.12 15.63
N HIS A 69 -0.27 3.74 16.89
CA HIS A 69 0.58 4.39 17.89
C HIS A 69 0.24 5.89 18.07
N LEU A 70 -1.02 6.24 17.83
CA LEU A 70 -1.54 7.57 18.10
C LEU A 70 -1.79 7.70 19.62
N PRO A 71 -1.66 8.91 20.20
CA PRO A 71 -1.95 9.13 21.61
C PRO A 71 -3.35 8.65 21.98
N ASP A 72 -3.45 7.94 23.09
CA ASP A 72 -4.74 7.49 23.58
C ASP A 72 -5.57 8.69 24.03
N ALA A 73 -6.78 8.77 23.50
CA ALA A 73 -7.71 9.85 23.77
C ALA A 73 -9.14 9.31 23.66
N ARG A 74 -10.13 10.14 23.98
CA ARG A 74 -11.52 9.70 23.85
C ARG A 74 -11.91 9.62 22.38
N MET A 75 -12.56 8.53 21.99
CA MET A 75 -13.16 8.37 20.66
C MET A 75 -14.60 8.86 20.69
N ILE A 76 -14.96 9.71 19.74
CA ILE A 76 -16.34 10.12 19.51
C ILE A 76 -16.68 9.75 18.07
N VAL A 77 -17.47 8.69 17.91
CA VAL A 77 -17.95 8.21 16.61
C VAL A 77 -19.43 8.53 16.46
N ALA A 78 -19.74 9.38 15.49
CA ALA A 78 -21.10 9.78 15.12
C ALA A 78 -21.48 9.18 13.76
N PHE A 79 -22.79 9.05 13.51
CA PHE A 79 -23.32 8.56 12.24
C PHE A 79 -24.30 9.59 11.67
N ARG A 80 -24.11 9.95 10.39
CA ARG A 80 -24.96 10.92 9.70
C ARG A 80 -25.07 10.60 8.20
N ALA A 81 -26.13 11.10 7.58
CA ALA A 81 -26.22 11.12 6.13
C ALA A 81 -25.11 12.01 5.54
N MET A 82 -24.33 11.45 4.63
CA MET A 82 -23.26 12.13 3.92
C MET A 82 -22.99 11.42 2.58
N GLU A 83 -22.27 12.10 1.68
CA GLU A 83 -21.85 11.51 0.42
C GLU A 83 -20.71 10.50 0.60
N HIS A 84 -19.77 10.79 1.50
CA HIS A 84 -18.58 9.97 1.71
C HIS A 84 -18.81 8.88 2.77
N ALA A 85 -17.85 7.96 2.91
CA ALA A 85 -17.93 6.89 3.91
C ALA A 85 -17.70 7.43 5.33
N GLY A 86 -16.80 8.38 5.51
CA GLY A 86 -16.61 9.07 6.77
C GLY A 86 -15.81 10.36 6.60
N SER A 87 -15.50 10.95 7.74
CA SER A 87 -14.54 12.04 7.92
C SER A 87 -13.96 11.96 9.33
N VAL A 88 -12.75 12.50 9.50
CA VAL A 88 -12.10 12.67 10.80
C VAL A 88 -11.62 14.10 10.99
N GLU A 89 -11.71 14.61 12.21
CA GLU A 89 -11.08 15.87 12.57
C GLU A 89 -9.57 15.67 12.80
N LEU A 90 -8.75 16.43 12.07
CA LEU A 90 -7.28 16.34 12.14
C LEU A 90 -6.67 17.20 13.25
N ALA A 91 -7.42 18.18 13.75
CA ALA A 91 -6.94 19.14 14.73
C ALA A 91 -6.61 18.46 16.07
N ALA A 92 -5.63 19.00 16.77
CA ALA A 92 -5.25 18.52 18.10
C ALA A 92 -6.32 18.92 19.13
N GLY A 93 -7.26 18.01 19.40
CA GLY A 93 -8.17 18.06 20.54
C GLY A 93 -7.84 16.97 21.58
N PRO A 94 -8.45 17.02 22.78
CA PRO A 94 -8.37 15.93 23.76
C PRO A 94 -9.16 14.67 23.33
N GLU A 95 -9.81 14.71 22.17
CA GLU A 95 -10.73 13.70 21.66
C GLU A 95 -10.51 13.54 20.14
N TYR A 96 -10.78 12.35 19.62
CA TYR A 96 -10.87 12.10 18.19
C TYR A 96 -12.33 12.08 17.77
N PHE A 97 -12.71 13.00 16.88
CA PHE A 97 -14.04 13.09 16.31
C PHE A 97 -14.05 12.45 14.92
N ILE A 98 -14.88 11.41 14.78
CA ILE A 98 -15.05 10.66 13.53
C ILE A 98 -16.54 10.64 13.19
N GLU A 99 -16.89 11.10 12.00
CA GLU A 99 -18.24 10.95 11.45
C GLU A 99 -18.23 9.80 10.43
N LEU A 100 -19.16 8.87 10.56
CA LEU A 100 -19.38 7.79 9.60
C LEU A 100 -20.73 7.98 8.90
N ASN A 101 -20.83 7.45 7.70
CA ASN A 101 -22.09 7.44 6.95
C ASN A 101 -23.17 6.59 7.64
N ASP A 102 -24.42 7.05 7.63
CA ASP A 102 -25.57 6.34 8.19
C ASP A 102 -25.76 4.92 7.63
N ARG A 103 -25.27 4.62 6.41
CA ARG A 103 -25.31 3.25 5.86
C ARG A 103 -24.61 2.22 6.74
N PHE A 104 -23.62 2.63 7.53
CA PHE A 104 -22.88 1.73 8.43
C PHE A 104 -23.69 1.30 9.65
N ARG A 105 -24.80 1.98 9.96
CA ARG A 105 -25.73 1.54 11.01
C ARG A 105 -26.25 0.12 10.75
N THR A 106 -26.42 -0.23 9.48
CA THR A 106 -26.90 -1.54 9.00
C THR A 106 -25.80 -2.41 8.38
N HIS A 107 -24.57 -1.90 8.27
CA HIS A 107 -23.41 -2.60 7.69
C HIS A 107 -22.22 -2.57 8.64
N ARG A 108 -22.43 -3.06 9.88
CA ARG A 108 -21.48 -2.84 10.98
C ARG A 108 -20.12 -3.50 10.78
N ARG A 109 -20.08 -4.63 10.08
CA ARG A 109 -18.83 -5.31 9.69
C ARG A 109 -17.89 -4.42 8.86
N ASP A 110 -18.41 -3.43 8.16
CA ASP A 110 -17.62 -2.55 7.29
C ASP A 110 -17.12 -1.29 8.03
N ILE A 111 -17.54 -1.09 9.29
CA ILE A 111 -17.09 0.04 10.14
C ILE A 111 -15.58 -0.01 10.35
N GLY A 112 -15.02 -1.20 10.58
CA GLY A 112 -13.57 -1.36 10.73
C GLY A 112 -12.81 -0.84 9.49
N ALA A 113 -13.30 -1.15 8.29
CA ALA A 113 -12.71 -0.67 7.05
C ALA A 113 -12.80 0.87 6.91
N ALA A 114 -13.96 1.46 7.22
CA ALA A 114 -14.11 2.91 7.22
C ALA A 114 -13.16 3.58 8.22
N LEU A 115 -13.08 3.06 9.45
CA LEU A 115 -12.19 3.56 10.49
C LEU A 115 -10.71 3.41 10.13
N SER A 116 -10.30 2.32 9.48
CA SER A 116 -8.93 2.15 8.97
C SER A 116 -8.53 3.28 8.05
N HIS A 117 -9.44 3.74 7.19
CA HIS A 117 -9.21 4.85 6.28
C HIS A 117 -9.19 6.19 7.03
N GLU A 118 -10.24 6.49 7.80
CA GLU A 118 -10.37 7.79 8.46
C GLU A 118 -9.27 8.03 9.50
N VAL A 119 -8.96 7.05 10.37
CA VAL A 119 -7.91 7.24 11.38
C VAL A 119 -6.51 7.33 10.75
N MET A 120 -6.30 6.77 9.56
CA MET A 120 -5.03 6.92 8.83
C MET A 120 -4.76 8.36 8.43
N HIS A 121 -5.79 9.15 8.10
CA HIS A 121 -5.62 10.59 7.83
C HIS A 121 -4.99 11.32 9.02
N VAL A 122 -5.34 10.95 10.25
CA VAL A 122 -4.73 11.52 11.47
C VAL A 122 -3.24 11.22 11.54
N LEU A 123 -2.85 9.95 11.30
CA LEU A 123 -1.44 9.57 11.32
C LEU A 123 -0.65 10.31 10.23
N LEU A 124 -1.16 10.34 9.01
CA LEU A 124 -0.53 11.03 7.88
C LEU A 124 -0.40 12.54 8.14
N HIS A 125 -1.43 13.17 8.71
CA HIS A 125 -1.39 14.57 9.10
C HIS A 125 -0.30 14.85 10.15
N ARG A 126 -0.19 14.01 11.19
CA ARG A 126 0.87 14.16 12.22
C ARG A 126 2.26 13.88 11.67
N LEU A 127 2.37 12.99 10.69
CA LEU A 127 3.58 12.80 9.92
C LEU A 127 3.80 13.97 8.95
N GLY A 128 2.85 14.88 8.69
CA GLY A 128 2.98 15.87 7.63
C GLY A 128 3.31 15.22 6.27
N LEU A 129 2.71 14.05 6.02
CA LEU A 129 2.88 13.29 4.79
C LEU A 129 1.60 13.39 3.97
N GLU A 130 1.65 14.15 2.89
CA GLU A 130 0.53 14.36 1.98
C GLU A 130 1.01 14.30 0.53
N PHE A 131 0.11 13.91 -0.37
CA PHE A 131 0.31 14.00 -1.82
C PHE A 131 -0.47 15.17 -2.41
N PRO A 132 0.00 15.76 -3.52
CA PRO A 132 -0.71 16.87 -4.15
C PRO A 132 -2.05 16.41 -4.73
N GLY A 133 -3.12 17.11 -4.35
CA GLY A 133 -4.46 16.85 -4.85
C GLY A 133 -5.17 15.72 -4.11
N THR A 134 -6.50 15.83 -4.02
CA THR A 134 -7.34 14.94 -3.21
C THR A 134 -7.15 13.47 -3.60
N ARG A 135 -7.25 13.13 -4.89
CA ARG A 135 -7.21 11.72 -5.34
C ARG A 135 -5.92 11.00 -4.94
N ASP A 136 -4.76 11.62 -5.18
CA ASP A 136 -3.47 11.00 -4.87
C ASP A 136 -3.26 10.91 -3.36
N ASN A 137 -3.79 11.87 -2.59
CA ASN A 137 -3.76 11.83 -1.13
C ASN A 137 -4.63 10.72 -0.55
N GLU A 138 -5.78 10.42 -1.15
CA GLU A 138 -6.60 9.28 -0.74
C GLU A 138 -5.94 7.93 -1.09
N ILE A 139 -5.27 7.84 -2.25
CA ILE A 139 -4.46 6.67 -2.61
C ILE A 139 -3.33 6.46 -1.60
N LEU A 140 -2.65 7.53 -1.17
CA LEU A 140 -1.65 7.49 -0.11
C LEU A 140 -2.26 6.98 1.20
N THR A 141 -3.45 7.46 1.58
CA THR A 141 -4.16 7.05 2.79
C THR A 141 -4.47 5.56 2.81
N ASP A 142 -5.09 5.03 1.75
CA ASP A 142 -5.36 3.60 1.65
C ASP A 142 -4.09 2.75 1.59
N THR A 143 -3.06 3.23 0.87
CA THR A 143 -1.77 2.55 0.79
C THR A 143 -1.12 2.47 2.17
N ALA A 144 -1.14 3.57 2.93
CA ALA A 144 -0.57 3.63 4.28
C ALA A 144 -1.36 2.76 5.27
N ALA A 145 -2.70 2.84 5.26
CA ALA A 145 -3.57 1.98 6.07
C ALA A 145 -3.30 0.49 5.81
N THR A 146 -3.12 0.14 4.54
CA THR A 146 -2.83 -1.24 4.14
C THR A 146 -1.42 -1.67 4.54
N TYR A 147 -0.41 -0.86 4.24
CA TYR A 147 0.97 -1.24 4.49
C TYR A 147 1.33 -1.27 5.98
N LEU A 148 0.66 -0.44 6.80
CA LEU A 148 0.82 -0.39 8.26
C LEU A 148 -0.09 -1.38 9.01
N GLY A 149 -0.80 -2.27 8.31
CA GLY A 149 -1.43 -3.44 8.93
C GLY A 149 -2.93 -3.35 9.25
N ALA A 150 -3.65 -2.35 8.74
CA ALA A 150 -5.09 -2.20 8.92
C ALA A 150 -5.93 -2.37 7.63
N GLY A 151 -5.28 -2.44 6.45
CA GLY A 151 -5.99 -2.50 5.16
C GLY A 151 -6.45 -3.88 4.71
N TRP A 152 -6.21 -4.94 5.48
CA TRP A 152 -6.90 -6.21 5.24
C TRP A 152 -8.42 -6.05 5.44
N LEU A 153 -8.85 -5.17 6.35
CA LEU A 153 -10.26 -4.78 6.53
C LEU A 153 -10.83 -4.09 5.29
N LEU A 154 -10.05 -3.20 4.68
CA LEU A 154 -10.46 -2.47 3.46
C LEU A 154 -10.66 -3.43 2.29
N LEU A 155 -9.75 -4.39 2.11
CA LEU A 155 -9.89 -5.42 1.08
C LEU A 155 -11.06 -6.37 1.38
N ASP A 156 -11.24 -6.81 2.63
CA ASP A 156 -12.30 -7.77 2.98
C ASP A 156 -13.71 -7.17 2.92
N ALA A 157 -13.83 -5.85 3.15
CA ALA A 157 -15.07 -5.13 3.00
C ALA A 157 -15.49 -4.93 1.53
N PHE A 158 -14.61 -5.25 0.56
CA PHE A 158 -14.92 -5.12 -0.85
C PHE A 158 -15.96 -6.16 -1.28
N ARG A 159 -17.04 -5.67 -1.92
CA ARG A 159 -18.13 -6.50 -2.43
C ARG A 159 -18.58 -6.01 -3.79
N GLU A 160 -18.74 -6.95 -4.69
CA GLU A 160 -19.32 -6.74 -6.00
C GLU A 160 -20.24 -7.91 -6.30
N ASP A 161 -21.51 -7.62 -6.50
CA ASP A 161 -22.49 -8.54 -7.05
C ASP A 161 -23.08 -7.94 -8.34
N GLY A 162 -23.79 -8.76 -9.13
CA GLY A 162 -24.32 -8.33 -10.43
C GLY A 162 -25.34 -7.18 -10.39
N THR A 163 -25.68 -6.69 -9.21
CA THR A 163 -26.69 -5.65 -8.97
C THR A 163 -26.21 -4.48 -8.09
N SER A 164 -25.07 -4.62 -7.41
CA SER A 164 -24.52 -3.62 -6.49
C SER A 164 -23.01 -3.79 -6.32
N SER A 165 -22.31 -2.67 -6.16
CA SER A 165 -20.90 -2.67 -5.76
C SER A 165 -20.70 -1.74 -4.57
N GLN A 166 -20.01 -2.25 -3.55
CA GLN A 166 -19.63 -1.50 -2.37
C GLN A 166 -18.10 -1.45 -2.29
N LYS A 167 -17.57 -0.25 -2.56
CA LYS A 167 -16.14 0.05 -2.47
C LYS A 167 -15.87 1.01 -1.32
N LEU A 168 -14.93 0.64 -0.45
CA LEU A 168 -14.30 1.53 0.52
C LEU A 168 -12.85 1.74 0.08
N GLY A 169 -12.45 3.01 0.00
CA GLY A 169 -11.16 3.43 -0.54
C GLY A 169 -11.16 3.74 -2.03
N TYR A 170 -10.00 4.19 -2.49
CA TYR A 170 -9.65 4.67 -3.81
C TYR A 170 -8.82 3.64 -4.59
N LEU A 171 -8.11 2.72 -3.91
CA LEU A 171 -7.43 1.59 -4.56
C LEU A 171 -8.42 0.61 -5.18
N THR A 172 -8.05 -0.03 -6.28
CA THR A 172 -8.76 -1.23 -6.76
C THR A 172 -8.56 -2.41 -5.80
N PRO A 173 -9.39 -3.46 -5.85
CA PRO A 173 -9.14 -4.66 -5.06
C PRO A 173 -7.74 -5.24 -5.30
N GLU A 174 -7.29 -5.31 -6.55
CA GLU A 174 -5.97 -5.87 -6.89
C GLU A 174 -4.82 -4.98 -6.36
N GLU A 175 -5.02 -3.66 -6.31
CA GLU A 175 -4.05 -2.73 -5.71
C GLU A 175 -3.95 -2.89 -4.20
N PHE A 176 -5.09 -3.05 -3.50
CA PHE A 176 -5.09 -3.44 -2.09
C PHE A 176 -4.33 -4.77 -1.90
N GLY A 177 -4.63 -5.76 -2.73
CA GLY A 177 -3.91 -7.04 -2.75
C GLY A 177 -2.40 -6.89 -2.97
N TYR A 178 -1.99 -5.97 -3.84
CA TYR A 178 -0.57 -5.68 -4.09
C TYR A 178 0.09 -5.07 -2.85
N VAL A 179 -0.53 -4.08 -2.21
CA VAL A 179 0.03 -3.45 -1.01
C VAL A 179 0.11 -4.45 0.14
N LEU A 180 -0.94 -5.26 0.35
CA LEU A 180 -0.92 -6.35 1.34
C LEU A 180 0.18 -7.38 1.06
N ALA A 181 0.38 -7.78 -0.21
CA ALA A 181 1.45 -8.71 -0.54
C ALA A 181 2.84 -8.11 -0.31
N LYS A 182 3.02 -6.81 -0.59
CA LYS A 182 4.27 -6.09 -0.32
C LYS A 182 4.54 -5.99 1.18
N ARG A 183 3.50 -5.85 2.00
CA ARG A 183 3.58 -5.94 3.47
C ARG A 183 3.94 -7.37 3.88
N ALA A 184 3.18 -8.37 3.45
CA ALA A 184 3.42 -9.79 3.73
C ALA A 184 4.88 -10.18 3.50
N PHE A 185 5.48 -9.78 2.37
CA PHE A 185 6.89 -10.04 2.09
C PHE A 185 7.87 -9.26 2.98
N ALA A 186 7.51 -8.05 3.40
CA ALA A 186 8.36 -7.23 4.27
C ALA A 186 8.31 -7.70 5.73
N PHE A 187 7.21 -8.34 6.15
CA PHE A 187 6.94 -8.71 7.54
C PHE A 187 6.89 -10.22 7.83
N ASP A 188 6.93 -11.05 6.79
CA ASP A 188 6.77 -12.51 6.87
C ASP A 188 5.42 -12.90 7.51
N GLU A 189 4.34 -12.31 6.98
CA GLU A 189 2.97 -12.45 7.46
C GLU A 189 2.05 -12.96 6.34
N ASP A 190 1.06 -13.78 6.66
CA ASP A 190 0.00 -14.19 5.74
C ASP A 190 -1.35 -13.62 6.20
N PRO A 191 -1.93 -12.63 5.49
CA PRO A 191 -3.23 -12.06 5.84
C PRO A 191 -4.42 -12.92 5.39
N SER A 192 -4.18 -13.95 4.56
CA SER A 192 -5.24 -14.76 3.95
C SER A 192 -6.24 -15.35 4.96
N PRO A 193 -5.82 -15.84 6.15
CA PRO A 193 -6.74 -16.39 7.14
C PRO A 193 -7.78 -15.40 7.69
N TRP A 194 -7.63 -14.10 7.45
CA TRP A 194 -8.56 -13.07 7.93
C TRP A 194 -9.62 -12.70 6.91
N PHE A 195 -9.47 -13.13 5.66
CA PHE A 195 -10.43 -12.84 4.61
C PHE A 195 -11.69 -13.70 4.76
N THR A 196 -12.82 -13.05 4.72
CA THR A 196 -14.17 -13.65 4.71
C THR A 196 -14.80 -13.59 3.32
N SER A 197 -14.30 -12.73 2.43
CA SER A 197 -14.79 -12.52 1.07
C SER A 197 -13.98 -13.29 0.01
N PRO A 198 -14.61 -14.08 -0.90
CA PRO A 198 -13.92 -14.69 -2.04
C PRO A 198 -13.16 -13.68 -2.91
N GLN A 199 -13.73 -12.50 -3.12
CA GLN A 199 -13.13 -11.41 -3.90
C GLN A 199 -11.81 -10.94 -3.27
N ALA A 200 -11.70 -10.94 -1.94
CA ALA A 200 -10.46 -10.58 -1.25
C ALA A 200 -9.34 -11.59 -1.55
N TYR A 201 -9.64 -12.89 -1.59
CA TYR A 201 -8.66 -13.93 -1.96
C TYR A 201 -8.17 -13.77 -3.41
N GLU A 202 -9.09 -13.55 -4.36
CA GLU A 202 -8.73 -13.38 -5.78
C GLU A 202 -7.88 -12.12 -5.99
N ALA A 203 -8.29 -11.01 -5.39
CA ALA A 203 -7.57 -9.75 -5.43
C ALA A 203 -6.18 -9.83 -4.77
N PHE A 204 -6.07 -10.49 -3.62
CA PHE A 204 -4.79 -10.74 -2.96
C PHE A 204 -3.87 -11.62 -3.83
N ALA A 205 -4.40 -12.68 -4.46
CA ALA A 205 -3.62 -13.52 -5.37
C ALA A 205 -3.09 -12.73 -6.58
N ALA A 206 -3.93 -11.90 -7.20
CA ALA A 206 -3.53 -11.03 -8.31
C ALA A 206 -2.46 -10.01 -7.88
N GLY A 207 -2.67 -9.35 -6.74
CA GLY A 207 -1.74 -8.40 -6.15
C GLY A 207 -0.40 -9.03 -5.77
N ARG A 208 -0.43 -10.23 -5.19
CA ARG A 208 0.76 -11.04 -4.86
C ARG A 208 1.55 -11.41 -6.11
N ALA A 209 0.89 -11.89 -7.16
CA ALA A 209 1.56 -12.19 -8.42
C ALA A 209 2.29 -10.95 -9.00
N ARG A 210 1.67 -9.76 -8.86
CA ARG A 210 2.30 -8.49 -9.25
C ARG A 210 3.49 -8.12 -8.36
N ALA A 211 3.38 -8.29 -7.04
CA ALA A 211 4.48 -8.04 -6.10
C ALA A 211 5.67 -8.99 -6.33
N GLU A 212 5.42 -10.27 -6.62
CA GLU A 212 6.45 -11.25 -6.98
C GLU A 212 7.12 -10.92 -8.32
N GLN A 213 6.39 -10.29 -9.25
CA GLN A 213 6.97 -9.83 -10.51
C GLN A 213 8.04 -8.76 -10.26
N ASP A 214 7.85 -7.85 -9.31
CA ASP A 214 8.86 -6.84 -8.94
C ASP A 214 10.19 -7.50 -8.52
N ALA A 215 10.13 -8.64 -7.81
CA ALA A 215 11.31 -9.39 -7.36
C ALA A 215 11.99 -10.23 -8.47
N ARG A 216 11.31 -10.47 -9.59
CA ARG A 216 11.80 -11.28 -10.73
C ARG A 216 12.27 -10.43 -11.90
N GLN A 217 12.31 -9.11 -11.77
CA GLN A 217 12.79 -8.26 -12.84
C GLN A 217 14.33 -8.19 -12.84
N PRO A 218 15.00 -8.23 -14.01
CA PRO A 218 16.42 -7.87 -14.07
C PRO A 218 16.63 -6.49 -13.40
N PRO A 219 17.73 -6.26 -12.69
CA PRO A 219 18.92 -7.10 -12.58
C PRO A 219 18.88 -8.11 -11.42
N LEU A 220 17.72 -8.53 -10.92
CA LEU A 220 17.64 -9.47 -9.81
C LEU A 220 17.98 -10.90 -10.25
N THR A 221 18.50 -11.71 -9.31
CA THR A 221 18.87 -13.11 -9.58
C THR A 221 17.69 -13.98 -10.05
N ALA A 222 16.47 -13.68 -9.59
CA ALA A 222 15.26 -14.41 -9.97
C ALA A 222 14.73 -14.07 -11.38
N ALA A 223 15.48 -13.29 -12.17
CA ALA A 223 15.06 -12.93 -13.52
C ALA A 223 14.95 -14.12 -14.47
N GLY A 224 13.82 -14.20 -15.17
CA GLY A 224 13.58 -15.19 -16.23
C GLY A 224 14.39 -14.92 -17.50
N TRP A 225 14.49 -15.94 -18.36
CA TRP A 225 15.32 -15.93 -19.58
C TRP A 225 14.99 -14.76 -20.53
N ALA A 226 13.70 -14.48 -20.74
CA ALA A 226 13.26 -13.42 -21.66
C ALA A 226 13.65 -12.03 -21.14
N GLY A 227 13.53 -11.83 -19.83
CA GLY A 227 13.97 -10.61 -19.15
C GLY A 227 15.47 -10.42 -19.27
N ARG A 228 16.26 -11.47 -19.06
CA ARG A 228 17.73 -11.44 -19.18
C ARG A 228 18.20 -11.15 -20.60
N ARG A 229 17.55 -11.72 -21.63
CA ARG A 229 17.84 -11.39 -23.04
C ARG A 229 17.55 -9.92 -23.34
N ARG A 230 16.42 -9.40 -22.86
CA ARG A 230 16.08 -7.97 -23.00
C ARG A 230 17.11 -7.08 -22.31
N TYR A 231 17.51 -7.44 -21.09
CA TYR A 231 18.55 -6.75 -20.33
C TYR A 231 19.87 -6.68 -21.08
N ALA A 232 20.35 -7.81 -21.63
CA ALA A 232 21.57 -7.84 -22.43
C ALA A 232 21.48 -6.94 -23.68
N LYS A 233 20.32 -6.90 -24.36
CA LYS A 233 20.07 -6.02 -25.52
C LYS A 233 20.12 -4.54 -25.12
N VAL A 234 19.42 -4.13 -24.07
CA VAL A 234 19.38 -2.74 -23.61
C VAL A 234 20.76 -2.31 -23.08
N ARG A 235 21.47 -3.20 -22.38
CA ARG A 235 22.85 -2.98 -21.92
C ARG A 235 23.78 -2.66 -23.08
N ARG A 236 23.76 -3.51 -24.12
CA ARG A 236 24.60 -3.33 -25.32
C ARG A 236 24.30 -2.00 -26.01
N TYR A 237 23.02 -1.66 -26.17
CA TYR A 237 22.62 -0.39 -26.76
C TYR A 237 23.16 0.82 -25.98
N ALA A 238 23.08 0.78 -24.63
CA ALA A 238 23.61 1.84 -23.78
C ALA A 238 25.15 1.95 -23.80
N GLN A 239 25.85 0.83 -24.03
CA GLN A 239 27.30 0.82 -24.22
C GLN A 239 27.71 1.45 -25.56
N ASP A 240 26.94 1.17 -26.62
CA ASP A 240 27.22 1.66 -27.98
C ASP A 240 26.87 3.16 -28.15
N HIS A 241 26.07 3.75 -27.26
CA HIS A 241 25.61 5.15 -27.33
C HIS A 241 25.90 5.96 -26.05
N PRO A 242 27.18 6.09 -25.64
CA PRO A 242 27.55 6.82 -24.44
C PRO A 242 27.15 8.30 -24.55
N GLY A 243 26.58 8.85 -23.48
CA GLY A 243 26.19 10.28 -23.41
C GLY A 243 24.75 10.59 -23.81
N THR A 244 24.03 9.63 -24.38
CA THR A 244 22.56 9.71 -24.41
C THR A 244 22.04 9.11 -23.11
N THR A 245 21.31 9.89 -22.30
CA THR A 245 20.41 9.28 -21.31
C THR A 245 19.43 8.46 -22.11
N ALA A 246 19.65 7.14 -22.18
CA ALA A 246 18.75 6.24 -22.88
C ALA A 246 17.35 6.54 -22.37
N ALA A 247 16.48 7.01 -23.27
CA ALA A 247 15.09 7.24 -22.93
C ALA A 247 14.55 5.97 -22.26
N PRO A 248 13.78 6.08 -21.17
CA PRO A 248 13.23 4.91 -20.50
C PRO A 248 12.56 4.03 -21.55
N VAL A 249 13.07 2.82 -21.75
CA VAL A 249 12.45 1.91 -22.71
C VAL A 249 11.08 1.58 -22.11
N PRO A 250 9.96 1.87 -22.82
CA PRO A 250 8.63 1.65 -22.27
C PRO A 250 8.47 0.21 -21.77
N GLY A 251 7.98 0.05 -20.55
CA GLY A 251 7.80 -1.25 -19.91
C GLY A 251 9.09 -1.91 -19.40
N VAL A 252 10.22 -1.21 -19.36
CA VAL A 252 11.47 -1.73 -18.77
C VAL A 252 11.66 -1.14 -17.36
N PRO A 253 11.74 -1.98 -16.32
CA PRO A 253 11.78 -1.54 -14.92
C PRO A 253 13.18 -1.12 -14.43
N TYR A 254 14.12 -0.98 -15.35
CA TYR A 254 15.48 -0.55 -15.11
C TYR A 254 15.94 0.39 -16.23
N ALA A 255 16.91 1.24 -15.93
CA ALA A 255 17.56 2.10 -16.91
C ALA A 255 19.07 2.08 -16.71
N PHE A 256 19.81 2.07 -17.81
CA PHE A 256 21.26 2.22 -17.78
C PHE A 256 21.64 3.71 -17.82
N GLU A 257 22.60 4.08 -16.99
CA GLU A 257 23.11 5.44 -16.85
C GLU A 257 24.63 5.40 -17.06
N ALA A 258 25.17 6.30 -17.88
CA ALA A 258 26.61 6.52 -17.96
C ALA A 258 27.08 7.29 -16.71
N GLY A 259 28.12 6.80 -16.04
CA GLY A 259 28.74 7.47 -14.91
C GLY A 259 30.25 7.65 -15.10
N PRO A 260 30.91 8.44 -14.23
CA PRO A 260 32.36 8.66 -14.28
C PRO A 260 33.17 7.35 -14.23
N ASP A 261 32.67 6.36 -13.48
CA ASP A 261 33.32 5.05 -13.30
C ASP A 261 32.79 3.97 -14.26
N GLY A 262 32.08 4.37 -15.32
CA GLY A 262 31.48 3.47 -16.31
C GLY A 262 29.97 3.28 -16.17
N LEU A 263 29.45 2.22 -16.81
CA LEU A 263 28.02 1.98 -16.94
C LEU A 263 27.39 1.52 -15.61
N ARG A 264 26.28 2.14 -15.23
CA ARG A 264 25.47 1.77 -14.07
C ARG A 264 24.08 1.34 -14.51
N VAL A 265 23.45 0.44 -13.76
CA VAL A 265 22.03 0.12 -13.89
C VAL A 265 21.26 0.66 -12.70
N SER A 266 20.15 1.31 -12.99
CA SER A 266 19.20 1.83 -12.02
C SER A 266 17.91 1.01 -12.06
N PHE A 267 17.35 0.68 -10.92
CA PHE A 267 16.09 -0.10 -10.82
C PHE A 267 15.40 0.19 -9.48
N ALA A 268 14.11 -0.12 -9.37
CA ALA A 268 13.36 0.07 -8.12
C ALA A 268 13.63 -1.08 -7.13
N CYS A 269 13.80 -0.76 -5.84
CA CYS A 269 13.85 -1.77 -4.79
C CYS A 269 12.53 -2.57 -4.76
N PRO A 270 12.56 -3.92 -4.79
CA PRO A 270 11.33 -4.71 -4.78
C PRO A 270 10.56 -4.64 -3.45
N THR A 271 11.13 -4.06 -2.39
CA THR A 271 10.43 -3.84 -1.11
C THR A 271 9.82 -2.44 -1.03
N CYS A 272 10.64 -1.39 -1.12
CA CYS A 272 10.21 0.00 -0.89
C CYS A 272 10.18 0.89 -2.12
N LEU A 273 10.48 0.34 -3.32
CA LEU A 273 10.40 1.01 -4.62
C LEU A 273 11.38 2.19 -4.81
N GLN A 274 12.19 2.54 -3.81
CA GLN A 274 13.31 3.45 -3.96
C GLN A 274 14.23 3.02 -5.10
N ARG A 275 14.59 3.98 -5.98
CA ARG A 275 15.59 3.76 -7.02
C ARG A 275 16.94 3.45 -6.40
N ILE A 276 17.51 2.31 -6.77
CA ILE A 276 18.85 1.82 -6.46
C ILE A 276 19.68 1.94 -7.74
N ARG A 277 20.96 2.32 -7.61
CA ARG A 277 21.92 2.39 -8.71
C ARG A 277 23.14 1.55 -8.38
N VAL A 278 23.55 0.70 -9.32
CA VAL A 278 24.67 -0.24 -9.12
C VAL A 278 25.53 -0.30 -10.37
N ALA A 279 26.83 -0.59 -10.19
CA ALA A 279 27.74 -0.81 -11.32
C ALA A 279 27.38 -2.11 -12.07
N VAL A 280 27.54 -2.09 -13.38
CA VAL A 280 27.29 -3.24 -14.27
C VAL A 280 28.53 -4.13 -14.32
N ARG A 281 28.60 -5.16 -13.47
CA ARG A 281 29.82 -5.98 -13.28
C ARG A 281 29.58 -7.46 -12.95
N GLY A 282 28.43 -8.02 -13.31
CA GLY A 282 28.03 -9.38 -12.96
C GLY A 282 27.31 -9.44 -11.61
N ARG A 283 27.53 -10.54 -10.87
CA ARG A 283 26.85 -10.79 -9.60
C ARG A 283 27.29 -9.83 -8.51
N VAL A 284 26.35 -9.16 -7.87
CA VAL A 284 26.59 -8.22 -6.77
C VAL A 284 25.49 -8.32 -5.72
N ARG A 285 25.86 -8.12 -4.46
CA ARG A 285 24.91 -7.98 -3.35
C ARG A 285 24.76 -6.52 -3.00
N VAL A 286 23.53 -6.06 -2.91
CA VAL A 286 23.20 -4.63 -2.80
C VAL A 286 22.23 -4.44 -1.65
N ARG A 287 22.53 -3.52 -0.73
CA ARG A 287 21.62 -3.15 0.35
C ARG A 287 20.88 -1.87 -0.01
N CYS A 288 19.55 -1.91 0.01
CA CYS A 288 18.75 -0.70 -0.17
C CYS A 288 19.02 0.26 1.00
N ALA A 289 19.42 1.49 0.71
CA ALA A 289 19.68 2.49 1.76
C ALA A 289 18.41 2.89 2.53
N LEU A 290 17.23 2.74 1.91
CA LEU A 290 15.96 3.15 2.49
C LEU A 290 15.36 2.07 3.41
N CYS A 291 15.02 0.91 2.86
CA CYS A 291 14.36 -0.17 3.61
C CYS A 291 15.32 -1.27 4.09
N ARG A 292 16.63 -1.10 3.89
CA ARG A 292 17.68 -2.04 4.31
C ARG A 292 17.61 -3.45 3.71
N THR A 293 16.64 -3.74 2.85
CA THR A 293 16.56 -5.01 2.10
C THR A 293 17.85 -5.27 1.35
N VAL A 294 18.38 -6.49 1.52
CA VAL A 294 19.53 -6.99 0.79
C VAL A 294 19.04 -7.71 -0.45
N LEU A 295 19.57 -7.33 -1.61
CA LEU A 295 19.19 -7.83 -2.92
C LEU A 295 20.40 -8.51 -3.57
N ASP A 296 20.23 -9.74 -4.01
CA ASP A 296 21.19 -10.38 -4.91
C ASP A 296 20.85 -10.00 -6.35
N CYS A 297 21.80 -9.36 -7.01
CA CYS A 297 21.67 -8.86 -8.38
C CYS A 297 22.70 -9.55 -9.29
N ASP A 298 22.36 -9.66 -10.57
CA ASP A 298 23.20 -10.13 -11.66
C ASP A 298 23.14 -9.09 -12.79
N THR A 299 24.20 -8.28 -12.89
CA THR A 299 24.27 -7.04 -13.68
C THR A 299 25.15 -7.15 -14.93
#